data_AF-A0A524GWI3-F1
#
_entry.id   AF-A0A524GWI3-F1
#
_cell.length_a   1.000
_cell.length_b   1.000
_cell.length_c   1.000
_cell.angle_alpha   90.00
_cell.angle_beta   90.00
_cell.angle_gamma   90.00
#
_symmetry.space_group_name_H-M   'P 1'
#
loop_
_entity.id
_entity.type
_entity.pdbx_description
1 polymer ?
#
loop_
_entity_poly.entity_id
_entity_poly.type
_entity_poly.pdbx_seq_one_letter_code
_entity_poly.pdbx_strand_id
1 'polypeptide(L)'
;MVYEMWSGPAASVPDAESVMKTMRKILDEMSSTRFEPRKIFTVAERHIKSIFIHSFQDENNFDLSRVRRCCQAYPQPDGKLIPACVHNVLGRKKELRNDYSKH
;
A
#
# COMPACT_ATOMS: atom_id res chain seq x y z
N MET A 1 -5.95 3.03 -11.83
CA MET A 1 -5.20 4.30 -11.70
C MET A 1 -4.64 4.48 -10.30
N VAL A 2 -5.45 4.78 -9.28
CA VAL A 2 -4.94 4.99 -7.90
C VAL A 2 -4.30 3.72 -7.30
N TYR A 3 -4.88 2.54 -7.54
CA TYR A 3 -4.27 1.26 -7.15
C TYR A 3 -2.88 1.05 -7.77
N GLU A 4 -2.74 1.24 -9.08
CA GLU A 4 -1.45 1.12 -9.79
C GLU A 4 -0.39 2.09 -9.23
N MET A 5 -0.81 3.32 -8.89
CA MET A 5 0.08 4.39 -8.43
C MET A 5 0.46 4.30 -6.95
N TRP A 6 -0.33 3.62 -6.12
CA TRP A 6 -0.09 3.53 -4.67
C TRP A 6 0.18 2.11 -4.15
N SER A 7 -0.49 1.09 -4.71
CA SER A 7 -0.50 -0.28 -4.18
C SER A 7 0.13 -1.32 -5.12
N GLY A 8 0.23 -1.02 -6.41
CA GLY A 8 0.84 -1.91 -7.41
C GLY A 8 2.38 -1.92 -7.39
N PRO A 9 3.01 -2.81 -8.19
CA PRO A 9 4.46 -2.81 -8.39
C PRO A 9 4.97 -1.51 -9.02
N ALA A 10 4.17 -0.86 -9.86
CA ALA A 10 4.50 0.45 -10.44
C ALA A 10 4.63 1.54 -9.36
N ALA A 11 3.87 1.45 -8.27
CA ALA A 11 3.98 2.38 -7.14
C ALA A 11 5.32 2.30 -6.38
N SER A 12 6.18 1.33 -6.68
CA SER A 12 7.54 1.24 -6.12
C SER A 12 8.48 2.32 -6.66
N VAL A 13 8.18 2.81 -7.87
CA VAL A 13 8.91 3.85 -8.57
C VAL A 13 7.86 4.87 -8.99
N PRO A 14 7.76 6.04 -8.33
CA PRO A 14 6.74 7.00 -8.69
C PRO A 14 6.91 7.39 -10.16
N ASP A 15 5.97 6.97 -11.01
CA ASP A 15 5.83 7.47 -12.38
C ASP A 15 5.40 8.93 -12.30
N ALA A 16 6.39 9.82 -12.34
CA ALA A 16 6.20 11.25 -12.20
C ALA A 16 5.22 11.80 -13.25
N GLU A 17 5.18 11.24 -14.46
CA GLU A 17 4.29 11.72 -15.51
C GLU A 17 2.83 11.36 -15.20
N SER A 18 2.54 10.11 -14.87
CA SER A 18 1.20 9.65 -14.49
C SER A 18 0.67 10.39 -13.25
N VAL A 19 1.54 10.63 -12.26
CA VAL A 19 1.22 11.43 -11.07
C VAL A 19 0.84 12.85 -11.45
N MET A 20 1.69 13.54 -12.22
CA MET A 20 1.45 14.93 -12.61
C MET A 20 0.22 15.07 -13.51
N LYS A 21 -0.03 14.11 -14.40
CA LYS A 21 -1.23 14.05 -15.25
C LYS A 21 -2.50 13.91 -14.40
N THR A 22 -2.46 13.06 -13.37
CA THR A 22 -3.57 12.87 -12.43
C THR A 22 -3.84 14.13 -11.62
N MET A 23 -2.78 14.74 -11.05
CA MET A 23 -2.91 15.99 -10.28
C MET A 23 -3.49 17.12 -11.14
N ARG A 24 -3.02 17.26 -12.38
CA ARG A 24 -3.55 18.27 -13.32
C ARG A 24 -5.04 18.09 -13.56
N LYS A 25 -5.50 16.85 -13.80
CA LYS A 25 -6.92 16.55 -14.00
C LYS A 25 -7.78 16.93 -12.79
N ILE A 26 -7.29 16.66 -11.56
CA ILE A 26 -8.00 17.04 -10.33
C ILE A 26 -8.10 18.57 -10.22
N LEU A 27 -6.99 19.29 -10.51
CA LEU A 27 -6.96 20.75 -10.47
C LEU A 27 -7.87 21.38 -11.54
N ASP A 28 -7.93 20.81 -12.74
CA ASP A 28 -8.82 21.26 -13.81
C ASP A 28 -10.29 21.07 -13.39
N GLU A 29 -10.64 19.95 -12.76
CA GLU A 29 -11.99 19.69 -12.24
C GLU A 29 -12.36 20.71 -11.15
N MET A 30 -11.46 20.97 -10.20
CA MET A 30 -11.67 21.94 -9.12
C MET A 30 -11.80 23.38 -9.64
N SER A 31 -11.01 23.75 -10.67
CA SER A 31 -10.98 25.11 -11.22
C SER A 31 -12.08 25.39 -12.25
N SER A 32 -12.73 24.36 -12.79
CA SER A 32 -13.82 24.50 -13.78
C SER A 32 -15.10 25.15 -13.23
N THR A 33 -15.23 25.27 -11.90
CA THR A 33 -16.39 25.90 -11.24
C THR A 33 -16.02 27.27 -10.65
N ARG A 34 -17.00 28.20 -10.58
CA ARG A 34 -16.83 29.47 -9.85
C ARG A 34 -16.40 29.15 -8.41
N PHE A 35 -15.38 29.82 -7.88
CA PHE A 35 -14.75 29.45 -6.60
C PHE A 35 -15.77 29.42 -5.45
N GLU A 36 -16.25 28.22 -5.14
CA GLU A 36 -17.19 27.92 -4.07
C GLU A 36 -16.52 26.89 -3.16
N PRO A 37 -16.02 27.28 -1.98
CA PRO A 37 -15.17 26.43 -1.15
C PRO A 37 -15.75 25.04 -0.88
N ARG A 38 -17.05 24.97 -0.57
CA ARG A 38 -17.73 23.68 -0.28
C ARG A 38 -17.66 22.71 -1.46
N LYS A 39 -17.95 23.17 -2.68
CA LYS A 39 -17.90 22.33 -3.88
C LYS A 39 -16.48 21.86 -4.18
N ILE A 40 -15.50 22.75 -4.03
CA ILE A 40 -14.08 22.44 -4.23
C ILE A 40 -13.61 21.37 -3.25
N PHE A 41 -13.96 21.48 -1.96
CA PHE A 41 -13.62 20.46 -0.96
C PHE A 41 -14.30 19.13 -1.26
N THR A 42 -15.58 19.12 -1.66
CA THR A 42 -16.27 17.88 -2.04
C THR A 42 -15.62 17.17 -3.22
N VAL A 43 -15.15 17.90 -4.24
CA VAL A 43 -14.39 17.31 -5.35
C VAL A 43 -13.06 16.74 -4.85
N ALA A 44 -12.30 17.51 -4.06
CA ALA A 44 -11.02 17.05 -3.52
C ALA A 44 -11.14 15.80 -2.62
N GLU A 45 -12.18 15.74 -1.78
CA GLU A 45 -12.44 14.61 -0.88
C GLU A 45 -12.58 13.27 -1.62
N ARG A 46 -13.14 13.28 -2.83
CA ARG A 46 -13.28 12.08 -3.68
C ARG A 46 -11.95 11.50 -4.16
N HIS A 47 -10.87 12.29 -4.09
CA HIS A 47 -9.56 11.90 -4.60
C HIS A 47 -8.48 11.76 -3.51
N ILE A 48 -8.73 12.25 -2.28
CA ILE A 48 -7.75 12.27 -1.19
C ILE A 48 -7.70 10.96 -0.38
N LYS A 49 -8.79 10.19 -0.30
CA LYS A 49 -8.84 8.96 0.48
C LYS A 49 -9.05 7.76 -0.44
N SER A 50 -8.30 6.68 -0.19
CA SER A 50 -8.46 5.41 -0.88
C SER A 50 -8.47 4.28 0.13
N ILE A 51 -9.43 3.38 0.00
CA ILE A 51 -9.54 2.17 0.82
C ILE A 51 -9.08 1.00 -0.05
N PHE A 52 -8.09 0.26 0.45
CA PHE A 52 -7.57 -0.93 -0.22
C PHE A 52 -7.90 -2.16 0.62
N ILE A 53 -8.60 -3.12 0.02
CA ILE A 53 -8.87 -4.43 0.63
C ILE A 53 -8.05 -5.45 -0.15
N HIS A 54 -7.09 -6.08 0.53
CA HIS A 54 -6.28 -7.15 -0.06
C HIS A 54 -5.95 -8.20 1.01
N SER A 55 -5.72 -9.43 0.57
CA SER A 55 -5.21 -10.49 1.44
C SER A 55 -3.77 -10.20 1.90
N PHE A 56 -3.40 -10.75 3.06
CA PHE A 56 -2.00 -10.84 3.47
C PHE A 56 -1.24 -11.78 2.55
N GLN A 57 0.07 -11.54 2.40
CA GLN A 57 0.91 -12.36 1.54
C GLN A 57 1.34 -13.65 2.24
N ASP A 58 1.59 -14.66 1.42
CA ASP A 58 2.14 -15.97 1.76
C ASP A 58 3.33 -16.30 0.86
N GLU A 59 3.84 -17.52 0.95
CA GLU A 59 5.04 -17.97 0.22
C GLU A 59 4.86 -18.00 -1.31
N ASN A 60 3.62 -18.12 -1.80
CA ASN A 60 3.33 -18.23 -3.23
C ASN A 60 3.08 -16.87 -3.90
N ASN A 61 2.82 -15.81 -3.12
CA ASN A 61 2.51 -14.47 -3.63
C ASN A 61 3.34 -13.35 -2.98
N PHE A 62 4.49 -13.71 -2.40
CA PHE A 62 5.35 -12.78 -1.70
C PHE A 62 5.98 -11.75 -2.65
N ASP A 63 5.87 -10.47 -2.29
CA ASP A 63 6.38 -9.34 -3.08
C ASP A 63 7.05 -8.32 -2.14
N LEU A 64 8.37 -8.22 -2.27
CA LEU A 64 9.18 -7.30 -1.47
C LEU A 64 8.81 -5.84 -1.65
N SER A 65 8.31 -5.47 -2.84
CA SER A 65 7.93 -4.10 -3.15
C SER A 65 6.73 -3.65 -2.31
N ARG A 66 5.78 -4.55 -2.05
CA ARG A 66 4.62 -4.33 -1.17
C ARG A 66 5.03 -4.32 0.30
N VAL A 67 5.90 -5.25 0.71
CA VAL A 67 6.43 -5.33 2.08
C VAL A 67 7.12 -4.04 2.51
N ARG A 68 7.94 -3.43 1.64
CA ARG A 68 8.67 -2.17 1.93
C ARG A 68 7.77 -0.98 2.30
N ARG A 69 6.49 -1.03 1.91
CA ARG A 69 5.49 0.03 2.13
C ARG A 69 4.39 -0.38 3.10
N CYS A 70 4.48 -1.58 3.66
CA CYS A 70 3.46 -2.10 4.56
C CYS A 70 3.49 -1.34 5.89
N CYS A 71 2.34 -0.78 6.29
CA CYS A 71 2.18 -0.11 7.58
C CYS A 71 1.87 -1.08 8.74
N GLN A 72 1.67 -2.37 8.45
CA GLN A 72 1.38 -3.39 9.44
C GLN A 72 2.65 -4.19 9.78
N ALA A 73 3.18 -3.98 10.99
CA ALA A 73 4.37 -4.66 11.48
C ALA A 73 4.21 -5.12 12.93
N TYR A 74 4.87 -6.23 13.27
CA TYR A 74 4.91 -6.79 14.61
C TYR A 74 6.20 -6.37 15.34
N PRO A 75 6.10 -5.81 16.56
CA PRO A 75 7.26 -5.49 17.36
C PRO A 75 7.94 -6.76 17.87
N GLN A 76 9.26 -6.72 17.98
CA GLN A 76 10.10 -7.79 18.52
C GLN A 76 10.72 -7.36 19.86
N PRO A 77 11.10 -8.30 20.74
CA PRO A 77 11.75 -7.98 22.01
C PRO A 77 13.07 -7.22 21.87
N ASP A 78 13.77 -7.37 20.73
CA ASP A 78 15.00 -6.64 20.39
C ASP A 78 14.75 -5.24 19.80
N GLY A 79 13.50 -4.77 19.80
CA GLY A 79 13.09 -3.46 19.31
C GLY A 79 12.90 -3.38 17.79
N LYS A 80 13.11 -4.47 17.04
CA LYS A 80 12.85 -4.47 15.60
C LYS A 80 11.35 -4.54 15.30
N LEU A 81 10.98 -4.03 14.12
CA LEU A 81 9.65 -4.20 13.55
C LEU A 81 9.72 -5.16 12.36
N ILE A 82 8.94 -6.23 12.39
CA ILE A 82 8.85 -7.20 11.29
C ILE A 82 7.52 -6.99 10.56
N PRO A 83 7.51 -6.65 9.26
CA PRO A 83 6.28 -6.54 8.49
C PRO A 83 5.45 -7.83 8.55
N ALA A 84 4.13 -7.72 8.67
CA ALA A 84 3.27 -8.88 8.90
C ALA A 84 3.41 -9.97 7.83
N CYS A 85 3.48 -9.58 6.55
CA CYS A 85 3.70 -10.51 5.45
C CYS A 85 5.06 -11.22 5.51
N VAL A 86 6.11 -10.56 6.01
CA VAL A 86 7.43 -11.18 6.22
C VAL A 86 7.34 -12.23 7.32
N HIS A 87 6.66 -11.90 8.41
CA HIS A 87 6.40 -12.84 9.51
C HIS A 87 5.60 -14.05 9.02
N ASN A 88 4.53 -13.86 8.24
CA ASN A 88 3.71 -14.95 7.72
C ASN A 88 4.47 -15.93 6.83
N VAL A 89 5.48 -15.46 6.08
CA VAL A 89 6.25 -16.31 5.17
C VAL A 89 7.43 -16.96 5.89
N LEU A 90 8.19 -16.20 6.69
CA LEU A 90 9.41 -16.70 7.34
C LEU A 90 9.14 -17.36 8.70
N GLY A 91 8.13 -16.90 9.43
CA GLY A 91 7.70 -17.44 10.73
C GLY A 91 7.10 -18.85 10.58
N ARG A 92 6.18 -19.04 9.63
CA ARG A 92 5.60 -20.37 9.34
C ARG A 92 6.65 -21.42 8.97
N LYS A 93 7.70 -21.05 8.22
CA LYS A 93 8.81 -21.97 7.92
C LYS A 93 9.59 -22.41 9.17
N LYS A 94 9.68 -21.58 10.20
CA LYS A 94 10.30 -21.95 11.49
C LYS A 94 9.41 -22.91 12.29
N GLU A 95 8.09 -22.66 12.31
CA GLU A 95 7.12 -23.51 13.01
C GLU A 95 7.03 -24.89 12.36
N LEU A 96 6.86 -24.95 11.03
CA LEU A 96 6.83 -26.21 10.28
C LEU A 96 8.14 -27.00 10.43
N ARG A 97 9.30 -26.35 10.36
CA ARG A 97 10.59 -27.03 10.58
C ARG A 97 10.71 -27.64 11.98
N ASN A 98 10.16 -26.97 13.00
CA ASN A 98 10.14 -27.52 14.36
C ASN A 98 9.19 -28.71 14.50
N ASP A 99 8.11 -28.77 13.72
CA ASP A 99 7.21 -29.93 13.69
C ASP A 99 7.83 -31.12 12.95
N TYR A 100 8.52 -30.91 11.82
CA TYR A 100 9.22 -31.98 11.10
C TYR A 100 10.49 -32.50 11.81
N SER A 101 11.05 -31.74 12.76
CA SER A 101 12.20 -32.16 13.57
C SER A 101 11.82 -33.02 14.78
N LYS A 102 10.51 -33.21 15.03
CA LYS A 102 9.98 -34.04 16.14
C LYS A 102 9.60 -35.46 15.72
N HIS A 103 9.94 -35.86 14.50
CA HIS A 103 9.79 -37.22 13.97
C HIS A 103 11.14 -37.70 13.45
#